data_AF-A0A959UQ03-F1
#
_entry.id   AF-A0A959UQ03-F1
#
_cell.length_a   1.000
_cell.length_b   1.000
_cell.length_c   1.000
_cell.angle_alpha   90.00
_cell.angle_beta   90.00
_cell.angle_gamma   90.00
#
_symmetry.space_group_name_H-M   'P 1'
#
loop_
_entity.id
_entity.type
_entity.pdbx_description
1 polymer ?
#
loop_
_entity_poly.entity_id
_entity_poly.type
_entity_poly.pdbx_seq_one_letter_code
_entity_poly.pdbx_strand_id
1 'polypeptide(L)'
;MDRPIDPRPARRKRRLLWLGASVTVILALVLASVTLGRDRVRVARDRMGTGVVVHGQFREYIPVTGTVQPIRTVFLDAVQGGVVEEVFVEDGHAIQAGSPILRLANQQFQMDAINREAQLLDQQNNL
;
A
#
# COMPACT_ATOMS: atom_id res chain seq x y z
N MET A 1 75.83 37.32 -64.99
CA MET A 1 75.39 36.53 -63.82
C MET A 1 73.89 36.67 -63.69
N ASP A 2 73.25 35.60 -63.25
CA ASP A 2 71.82 35.43 -62.96
C ASP A 2 70.85 35.27 -64.15
N ARG A 3 70.13 34.15 -64.18
CA ARG A 3 69.04 33.84 -65.13
C ARG A 3 67.72 33.94 -64.34
N PRO A 4 66.76 34.79 -64.73
CA PRO A 4 65.48 34.87 -64.03
C PRO A 4 64.72 33.55 -64.19
N ILE A 5 64.45 32.87 -63.07
CA ILE A 5 63.67 31.62 -63.02
C ILE A 5 62.19 31.98 -63.15
N ASP A 6 61.57 31.64 -64.28
CA ASP A 6 60.13 31.80 -64.51
C ASP A 6 59.33 30.89 -63.54
N PRO A 7 58.50 31.44 -62.62
CA PRO A 7 57.84 30.66 -61.57
C PRO A 7 56.59 29.90 -62.06
N ARG A 8 56.22 30.03 -63.35
CA ARG A 8 55.00 29.42 -63.94
C ARG A 8 54.88 27.90 -63.77
N PRO A 9 55.90 27.05 -64.06
CA PRO A 9 55.78 25.60 -63.89
C PRO A 9 55.75 25.17 -62.42
N ALA A 10 56.43 25.90 -61.52
CA ALA A 10 56.45 25.60 -60.09
C ALA A 10 55.08 25.90 -59.43
N ARG A 11 54.42 27.01 -59.82
CA ARG A 11 53.06 27.33 -59.35
C ARG A 11 52.02 26.35 -59.85
N ARG A 12 52.12 25.86 -61.10
CA ARG A 12 51.20 24.84 -61.66
C ARG A 12 51.34 23.49 -60.95
N LYS A 13 52.57 23.03 -60.70
CA LYS A 13 52.83 21.79 -59.92
C LYS A 13 52.27 21.87 -58.50
N ARG A 14 52.45 23.01 -57.82
CA ARG A 14 51.85 23.24 -56.48
C ARG A 14 50.33 23.22 -56.50
N ARG A 15 49.67 23.81 -57.50
CA ARG A 15 48.20 23.76 -57.64
C ARG A 15 47.68 22.34 -57.86
N LEU A 16 48.35 21.55 -58.70
CA LEU A 16 48.02 20.14 -58.90
C LEU A 16 48.18 19.31 -57.62
N LEU A 17 49.24 19.58 -56.83
CA LEU A 17 49.44 18.96 -55.52
C LEU A 17 48.31 19.33 -54.53
N TRP A 18 47.91 20.61 -54.47
CA TRP A 18 46.80 21.05 -53.62
C TRP A 18 45.45 20.48 -54.05
N LEU A 19 45.20 20.36 -55.36
CA LEU A 19 44.02 19.69 -55.90
C LEU A 19 43.99 18.21 -55.52
N GLY A 20 45.11 17.51 -55.69
CA GLY A 20 45.24 16.10 -55.28
C GLY A 20 45.01 15.91 -53.78
N ALA A 21 45.60 16.77 -52.94
CA ALA A 21 45.41 16.76 -51.49
C ALA A 21 43.96 17.06 -51.08
N SER A 22 43.29 17.97 -51.79
CA SER A 22 41.87 18.26 -51.54
C SER A 22 40.99 17.06 -51.87
N VAL A 23 41.25 16.38 -52.99
CA VAL A 23 40.50 15.18 -53.40
C VAL A 23 40.70 14.04 -52.40
N THR A 24 41.93 13.81 -51.92
CA THR A 24 42.19 12.76 -50.94
C THR A 24 41.55 13.03 -49.59
N VAL A 25 41.53 14.29 -49.13
CA VAL A 25 40.84 14.68 -47.88
C VAL A 25 39.33 14.49 -47.99
N ILE A 26 38.73 14.88 -49.11
CA ILE A 26 37.29 14.67 -49.36
C ILE A 26 36.97 13.17 -49.39
N LEU A 27 37.80 12.37 -50.06
CA LEU A 27 37.62 10.91 -50.11
C LEU A 27 37.72 10.29 -48.72
N ALA A 28 38.69 10.72 -47.90
CA ALA A 28 38.86 10.25 -46.53
C ALA A 28 37.66 10.60 -45.64
N LEU A 29 37.10 11.81 -45.78
CA LEU A 29 35.90 12.24 -45.05
C LEU A 29 34.66 11.43 -45.45
N VAL A 30 34.49 11.16 -46.74
CA VAL A 30 33.39 10.31 -47.22
C VAL A 30 33.54 8.90 -46.66
N LEU A 31 34.74 8.31 -46.72
CA LEU A 31 34.99 6.97 -46.16
C LEU A 31 34.71 6.94 -44.66
N ALA A 32 35.22 7.93 -43.92
CA ALA A 32 35.00 8.04 -42.48
C ALA A 32 33.52 8.19 -42.14
N SER A 33 32.74 8.94 -42.92
CA SER A 33 31.30 9.10 -42.67
C SER A 33 30.51 7.78 -42.80
N VAL A 34 30.98 6.86 -43.64
CA VAL A 34 30.36 5.54 -43.86
C VAL A 34 30.84 4.53 -42.83
N THR A 35 32.11 4.58 -42.43
CA THR A 35 32.70 3.60 -41.49
C THR A 35 32.49 3.95 -40.02
N LEU A 36 32.38 5.24 -39.66
CA LEU A 36 32.05 5.68 -38.30
C LEU A 36 30.54 5.60 -38.01
N GLY A 37 29.77 4.92 -38.87
CA GLY A 37 28.32 4.82 -38.80
C GLY A 37 27.83 3.82 -37.75
N ARG A 38 27.59 4.34 -36.53
CA ARG A 38 26.57 3.97 -35.52
C ARG A 38 26.31 2.48 -35.27
N ASP A 39 26.54 2.05 -34.02
CA ASP A 39 26.14 0.74 -33.49
C ASP A 39 24.66 0.44 -33.74
N ARG A 40 24.37 -0.30 -34.81
CA ARG A 40 23.03 -0.77 -35.14
C ARG A 40 22.91 -2.22 -34.71
N VAL A 41 22.16 -2.46 -33.64
CA VAL A 41 21.79 -3.81 -33.23
C VAL A 41 20.76 -4.35 -34.21
N ARG A 42 21.16 -5.34 -35.01
CA ARG A 42 20.28 -5.99 -35.98
C ARG A 42 19.45 -7.06 -35.28
N VAL A 43 18.22 -6.72 -34.92
CA VAL A 43 17.26 -7.66 -34.33
C VAL A 43 16.40 -8.26 -35.43
N ALA A 44 16.30 -9.59 -35.45
CA ALA A 44 15.48 -10.32 -36.40
C ALA A 44 13.98 -10.09 -36.06
N ARG A 45 13.14 -9.82 -37.07
CA ARG A 45 11.74 -9.40 -36.85
C ARG A 45 10.89 -10.49 -36.19
N ASP A 46 11.21 -11.74 -36.46
CA ASP A 46 10.69 -12.96 -35.84
C ASP A 46 10.98 -13.03 -34.32
N ARG A 47 11.98 -12.30 -33.83
CA ARG A 47 12.32 -12.22 -32.41
C ARG A 47 11.71 -11.02 -31.69
N MET A 48 10.93 -10.19 -32.38
CA MET A 48 10.29 -9.01 -31.80
C MET A 48 8.79 -9.28 -31.55
N GLY A 49 8.43 -9.48 -30.29
CA GLY A 49 7.04 -9.51 -29.84
C GLY A 49 6.55 -8.11 -29.49
N THR A 50 5.44 -7.68 -30.08
CA THR A 50 4.73 -6.45 -29.68
C THR A 50 3.33 -6.80 -29.21
N GLY A 51 2.83 -6.02 -28.24
CA GLY A 51 1.50 -6.19 -27.66
C GLY A 51 0.82 -4.85 -27.47
N VAL A 52 -0.51 -4.86 -27.41
CA VAL A 52 -1.32 -3.66 -27.16
C VAL A 52 -1.31 -3.34 -25.66
N VAL A 53 -0.92 -2.12 -25.30
CA VAL A 53 -0.98 -1.64 -23.92
C VAL A 53 -2.36 -1.00 -23.70
N VAL A 54 -3.11 -1.52 -22.74
CA VAL A 54 -4.43 -1.02 -22.36
C VAL A 54 -4.36 -0.45 -20.95
N HIS A 55 -4.91 0.75 -20.75
CA HIS A 55 -5.01 1.35 -19.42
C HIS A 55 -6.25 0.79 -18.72
N GLY A 56 -6.07 0.33 -17.50
CA GLY A 56 -7.14 -0.22 -16.66
C GLY A 56 -6.94 0.20 -15.20
N GLN A 57 -7.95 -0.02 -14.39
CA GLN A 57 -7.83 0.22 -12.96
C GLN A 57 -6.96 -0.88 -12.33
N PHE A 58 -5.78 -0.50 -11.86
CA PHE A 58 -4.95 -1.36 -11.03
C PHE A 58 -5.24 -1.06 -9.56
N ARG A 59 -5.77 -2.05 -8.83
CA ARG A 59 -6.00 -1.94 -7.39
C ARG A 59 -4.94 -2.77 -6.66
N GLU A 60 -4.06 -2.07 -5.98
CA GLU A 60 -3.12 -2.65 -5.03
C GLU A 60 -3.78 -2.72 -3.65
N TYR A 61 -3.69 -3.86 -2.99
CA TYR A 61 -4.07 -3.98 -1.58
C TYR A 61 -3.04 -4.83 -0.84
N ILE A 62 -2.82 -4.49 0.42
CA ILE A 62 -1.92 -5.22 1.32
C ILE A 62 -2.83 -5.99 2.29
N PRO A 63 -2.90 -7.33 2.22
CA PRO A 63 -3.72 -8.10 3.16
C PRO A 63 -3.10 -8.01 4.55
N VAL A 64 -3.92 -7.63 5.54
CA VAL A 64 -3.52 -7.62 6.95
C VAL A 64 -4.32 -8.68 7.69
N THR A 65 -3.60 -9.55 8.38
CA THR A 65 -4.21 -10.57 9.26
C THR A 65 -4.32 -10.00 10.67
N GLY A 66 -5.47 -10.22 11.31
CA GLY A 66 -5.70 -9.83 12.70
C GLY A 66 -6.76 -10.72 13.33
N THR A 67 -6.86 -10.66 14.66
CA THR A 67 -7.93 -11.33 15.41
C THR A 67 -8.94 -10.28 15.86
N VAL A 68 -10.22 -10.68 15.91
CA VAL A 68 -11.29 -9.80 16.40
C VAL A 68 -11.39 -9.96 17.92
N GLN A 69 -11.42 -8.82 18.61
CA GLN A 69 -11.66 -8.76 20.06
C GLN A 69 -12.92 -7.95 20.35
N PRO A 70 -13.71 -8.33 21.38
CA PRO A 70 -14.87 -7.56 21.78
C PRO A 70 -14.43 -6.19 22.32
N ILE A 71 -15.18 -5.15 21.95
CA ILE A 71 -14.93 -3.77 22.45
C ILE A 71 -15.14 -3.72 23.98
N ARG A 72 -16.08 -4.52 24.50
CA ARG A 72 -16.40 -4.58 25.92
C ARG A 72 -16.91 -5.97 26.28
N THR A 73 -16.32 -6.55 27.32
CA THR A 73 -16.79 -7.77 27.97
C THR A 73 -17.22 -7.43 29.38
N VAL A 74 -18.42 -7.84 29.78
CA VAL A 74 -18.95 -7.63 31.12
C VAL A 74 -19.30 -8.99 31.69
N PHE A 75 -18.73 -9.33 32.84
CA PHE A 75 -19.13 -10.48 33.63
C PHE A 75 -20.24 -10.05 34.58
N LEU A 76 -21.31 -10.83 34.63
CA LEU A 76 -22.46 -10.56 35.48
C LEU A 76 -22.37 -11.46 36.71
N ASP A 77 -22.15 -10.85 37.86
CA ASP A 77 -22.17 -11.53 39.15
C ASP A 77 -23.47 -11.18 39.91
N ALA A 78 -24.00 -12.14 40.65
CA ALA A 78 -25.13 -11.89 41.54
C ALA A 78 -24.63 -11.32 42.87
N VAL A 79 -25.04 -10.08 43.19
CA VAL A 79 -24.69 -9.42 44.47
C VAL A 79 -25.24 -10.19 45.67
N GLN A 80 -26.42 -10.78 45.52
CA GLN A 80 -27.03 -11.65 46.50
C GLN A 80 -27.32 -13.00 45.84
N GLY A 81 -26.79 -14.07 46.44
CA GLY A 81 -27.10 -15.42 46.01
C GLY A 81 -28.58 -15.74 46.22
N GLY A 82 -29.10 -16.71 45.49
CA GLY A 82 -30.48 -17.16 45.57
C GLY A 82 -30.71 -18.34 44.65
N VAL A 83 -31.92 -18.89 44.69
CA VAL A 83 -32.33 -19.93 43.74
C VAL A 83 -32.82 -19.25 42.47
N VAL A 84 -32.46 -19.78 41.30
CA VAL A 84 -33.01 -19.31 40.02
C VAL A 84 -34.49 -19.66 39.97
N GLU A 85 -35.34 -18.63 39.95
CA GLU A 85 -36.80 -18.78 39.84
C GLU A 85 -37.23 -18.78 38.38
N GLU A 86 -36.66 -17.89 37.57
CA GLU A 86 -37.02 -17.73 36.15
C GLU A 86 -35.83 -17.22 35.33
N VAL A 87 -35.74 -17.67 34.08
CA VAL A 87 -34.75 -17.21 33.10
C VAL A 87 -35.50 -16.50 31.97
N PHE A 88 -35.21 -15.22 31.75
CA PHE A 88 -35.90 -14.41 30.75
C PHE A 88 -35.19 -14.39 29.40
N VAL A 89 -33.88 -14.63 29.41
CA VAL A 89 -33.03 -14.54 28.22
C VAL A 89 -32.09 -15.74 28.18
N GLU A 90 -32.07 -16.43 27.05
CA GLU A 90 -31.14 -17.53 26.77
C GLU A 90 -29.88 -17.02 26.07
N ASP A 91 -28.84 -17.85 26.08
CA ASP A 91 -27.56 -17.54 25.44
C ASP A 91 -27.73 -17.16 23.95
N GLY A 92 -26.87 -16.25 23.48
CA GLY A 92 -26.89 -15.75 22.11
C GLY A 92 -27.95 -14.70 21.78
N HIS A 93 -28.84 -14.34 22.70
CA HIS A 93 -29.83 -13.29 22.47
C HIS A 93 -29.25 -11.88 22.65
N ALA A 94 -29.64 -10.97 21.76
CA ALA A 94 -29.33 -9.55 21.90
C ALA A 94 -30.21 -8.92 22.98
N ILE A 95 -29.58 -8.21 23.93
CA ILE A 95 -30.26 -7.53 25.04
C ILE A 95 -29.92 -6.04 25.07
N GLN A 96 -30.77 -5.26 25.72
CA GLN A 96 -30.51 -3.85 26.00
C GLN A 96 -30.12 -3.66 27.46
N ALA A 97 -29.42 -2.56 27.75
CA ALA A 97 -29.05 -2.23 29.12
C ALA A 97 -30.32 -2.08 29.98
N GLY A 98 -30.32 -2.75 31.14
CA GLY A 98 -31.46 -2.76 32.07
C GLY A 98 -32.53 -3.80 31.76
N SER A 99 -32.43 -4.57 30.68
CA SER A 99 -33.32 -5.71 30.44
C SER A 99 -33.07 -6.82 31.49
N PRO A 100 -34.11 -7.37 32.11
CA PRO A 100 -33.96 -8.47 33.05
C PRO A 100 -33.49 -9.73 32.30
N ILE A 101 -32.48 -10.40 32.85
CA ILE A 101 -31.86 -11.61 32.25
C ILE A 101 -32.34 -12.87 32.99
N LEU A 102 -32.37 -12.80 34.32
CA LEU A 102 -32.82 -13.87 35.20
C LEU A 102 -33.41 -13.30 36.49
N ARG A 103 -34.27 -14.06 37.16
CA ARG A 103 -34.84 -13.75 38.47
C ARG A 103 -34.34 -14.73 39.52
N LEU A 104 -33.76 -14.20 40.59
CA LEU A 104 -33.32 -14.96 41.76
C LEU A 104 -34.30 -14.77 42.91
N ALA A 105 -34.65 -15.85 43.58
CA ALA A 105 -35.41 -15.84 44.82
C ALA A 105 -34.47 -16.15 46.00
N ASN A 106 -34.43 -15.25 46.99
CA ASN A 106 -33.72 -15.46 48.25
C ASN A 106 -34.68 -15.22 49.43
N GLN A 107 -35.24 -16.30 49.97
CA GLN A 107 -36.18 -16.23 51.09
C GLN A 107 -35.52 -15.70 52.37
N GLN A 108 -34.24 -16.05 52.62
CA GLN A 108 -33.53 -15.57 53.82
C GLN A 108 -33.39 -14.06 53.79
N PHE A 109 -32.99 -13.49 52.64
CA PHE A 109 -32.87 -12.05 52.48
C PHE A 109 -34.21 -11.33 52.68
N GLN A 110 -35.30 -11.92 52.17
CA GLN A 110 -36.65 -11.37 52.37
C GLN A 110 -37.04 -11.36 53.86
N MET A 111 -36.79 -12.45 54.58
CA MET A 111 -37.08 -12.52 56.02
C MET A 111 -36.22 -11.52 56.81
N ASP A 112 -34.94 -11.39 56.48
CA ASP A 112 -34.05 -10.43 57.11
C ASP A 112 -34.52 -8.98 56.87
N ALA A 113 -35.03 -8.67 55.67
CA ALA A 113 -35.59 -7.36 55.36
C ALA A 113 -36.84 -7.06 56.18
N ILE A 114 -37.79 -8.02 56.25
CA ILE A 114 -39.01 -7.88 57.07
C ILE A 114 -38.66 -7.67 58.54
N ASN A 115 -37.72 -8.45 59.08
CA ASN A 115 -37.29 -8.32 60.47
C ASN A 115 -36.65 -6.95 60.76
N ARG A 116 -35.84 -6.42 59.83
CA ARG A 116 -35.24 -5.09 59.97
C ARG A 116 -36.29 -3.99 59.90
N GLU A 117 -37.27 -4.11 59.03
CA GLU A 117 -38.35 -3.14 58.90
C GLU A 117 -39.23 -3.11 60.16
N ALA A 118 -39.57 -4.28 60.71
CA ALA A 118 -40.27 -4.38 62.00
C ALA A 118 -39.49 -3.71 63.14
N GLN A 119 -38.17 -3.93 63.22
CA GLN A 119 -37.31 -3.29 64.23
C GLN A 119 -37.30 -1.76 64.11
N LEU A 120 -37.31 -1.22 62.89
CA LEU A 120 -37.37 0.22 62.65
C LEU A 120 -38.72 0.81 63.08
N LEU A 121 -39.81 0.12 62.82
CA LEU A 121 -41.15 0.54 63.23
C LEU A 121 -41.30 0.53 64.75
N ASP A 122 -40.78 -0.50 65.43
CA ASP A 122 -40.78 -0.57 66.89
C ASP A 122 -39.95 0.56 67.51
N GLN A 123 -38.84 0.95 66.88
CA GLN A 123 -38.04 2.10 67.33
C GLN A 123 -38.77 3.43 67.14
N GLN A 124 -39.50 3.60 66.02
CA GLN A 124 -40.29 4.81 65.77
C GLN A 124 -41.49 4.93 66.72
N ASN A 125 -42.16 3.83 67.03
CA ASN A 125 -43.32 3.81 67.93
C ASN A 125 -42.93 3.98 69.42
N ASN A 126 -41.69 3.70 69.79
CA ASN A 126 -41.16 3.87 71.15
C ASN A 126 -40.45 5.22 71.38
N LEU A 127 -40.55 6.16 70.43
CA LEU A 127 -40.16 7.58 70.54
C LEU A 127 -41.40 8.47 70.67
#